data_AF-A0A948X1V4-F1
#
_entry.id   AF-A0A948X1V4-F1
#
_cell.length_a   1.000
_cell.length_b   1.000
_cell.length_c   1.000
_cell.angle_alpha   90.00
_cell.angle_beta   90.00
_cell.angle_gamma   90.00
#
_symmetry.space_group_name_H-M   'P 1'
#
loop_
_entity.id
_entity.type
_entity.pdbx_description
1 polymer ?
#
loop_
_entity_poly.entity_id
_entity_poly.type
_entity_poly.pdbx_seq_one_letter_code
_entity_poly.pdbx_strand_id
1 'polypeptide(L)' 'MARPIKETPILFGEDARRFEARMQQVRKETPEEKQARMEAYNMVMKWFENGKKYEDRLRAAKGEEA' A
#
# COMPACT_ATOMS: atom_id res chain seq x y z
N MET A 1 -3.44 31.63 4.24
CA MET A 1 -4.72 31.34 3.55
C MET A 1 -4.47 30.19 2.58
N ALA A 2 -5.31 29.14 2.59
CA ALA A 2 -5.19 28.06 1.62
C ALA A 2 -5.43 28.62 0.22
N ARG A 3 -4.60 28.22 -0.76
CA ARG A 3 -4.83 28.63 -2.15
C ARG A 3 -6.11 27.93 -2.64
N PRO A 4 -6.96 28.61 -3.43
CA PRO A 4 -8.13 27.97 -4.02
C PRO A 4 -7.73 26.73 -4.83
N ILE A 5 -8.44 25.62 -4.63
CA ILE A 5 -8.29 24.41 -5.44
C ILE A 5 -8.86 24.73 -6.82
N LYS A 6 -8.05 24.61 -7.86
CA LYS A 6 -8.54 24.76 -9.24
C LYS A 6 -9.52 23.63 -9.54
N GLU A 7 -10.64 23.96 -10.18
CA GLU A 7 -11.60 22.93 -10.58
C GLU A 7 -10.97 21.92 -11.54
N THR A 8 -11.40 20.66 -11.43
CA THR A 8 -11.00 19.63 -12.37
C THR A 8 -11.52 19.99 -13.76
N PRO A 9 -10.65 20.11 -14.77
CA PRO A 9 -11.09 20.46 -16.12
C PRO A 9 -12.04 19.40 -16.66
N ILE A 10 -13.20 19.81 -17.16
CA ILE A 10 -14.16 18.94 -17.84
C ILE A 10 -13.62 18.72 -19.26
N LEU A 11 -13.39 17.45 -19.62
CA LEU A 11 -12.93 17.08 -20.96
C LEU A 11 -14.14 16.97 -21.90
N PHE A 12 -13.95 17.39 -23.16
CA PHE A 12 -14.98 17.32 -24.20
C PHE A 12 -14.43 16.66 -25.47
N GLY A 13 -15.33 16.21 -26.34
CA GLY A 13 -15.00 15.75 -27.69
C GLY A 13 -13.98 14.61 -27.73
N GLU A 14 -12.87 14.81 -28.44
CA GLU A 14 -11.83 13.78 -28.58
C GLU A 14 -11.06 13.50 -27.29
N ASP A 15 -10.84 14.52 -26.46
CA ASP A 15 -10.12 14.36 -25.19
C ASP A 15 -10.93 13.55 -24.17
N ALA A 16 -12.25 13.73 -24.14
CA ALA A 16 -13.14 12.89 -23.33
C ALA A 16 -13.04 11.42 -23.75
N ARG A 17 -13.08 11.14 -25.07
CA ARG A 17 -12.97 9.77 -25.60
C ARG A 17 -11.63 9.12 -25.30
N ARG A 18 -10.52 9.88 -25.42
CA ARG A 18 -9.17 9.38 -25.07
C ARG A 18 -9.05 9.07 -23.58
N PHE A 19 -9.64 9.90 -22.73
CA PHE A 19 -9.68 9.67 -21.29
C PHE A 19 -10.46 8.39 -20.96
N GLU A 20 -11.66 8.22 -21.50
CA GLU A 20 -12.46 7.00 -21.31
C GLU A 20 -11.74 5.74 -21.79
N ALA A 21 -11.14 5.78 -22.98
CA ALA A 21 -10.36 4.66 -23.51
C ALA A 21 -9.18 4.28 -22.61
N ARG A 22 -8.50 5.28 -22.02
CA ARG A 22 -7.43 5.06 -21.05
C ARG A 22 -7.94 4.48 -19.73
N MET A 23 -9.10 4.93 -19.26
CA MET A 23 -9.73 4.41 -18.05
C MET A 23 -10.13 2.94 -18.18
N GLN A 24 -10.55 2.52 -19.39
CA GLN A 24 -10.87 1.13 -19.69
C GLN A 24 -9.62 0.23 -19.73
N GLN A 25 -8.43 0.79 -19.98
CA GLN A 25 -7.15 0.06 -19.89
C GLN A 25 -6.73 -0.11 -18.43
N VAL A 26 -7.36 -1.06 -17.74
CA VAL A 26 -6.90 -1.50 -16.42
C VAL A 26 -5.56 -2.21 -16.60
N ARG A 27 -4.48 -1.59 -16.13
CA ARG A 27 -3.18 -2.26 -15.97
C ARG A 27 -3.32 -3.31 -14.87
N LYS A 28 -3.65 -4.53 -15.27
CA LYS A 28 -3.71 -5.68 -14.36
C LYS A 28 -2.27 -6.12 -14.07
N GLU A 29 -1.98 -6.29 -12.80
CA GLU A 29 -0.75 -6.94 -12.35
C GLU A 29 -0.69 -8.37 -12.90
N THR A 30 0.50 -8.81 -13.31
CA THR A 30 0.69 -10.21 -13.70
C THR A 30 0.60 -11.13 -12.48
N PRO A 31 0.30 -12.42 -12.65
CA PRO A 31 0.32 -13.36 -11.52
C PRO A 31 1.67 -13.41 -10.78
N GLU A 32 2.78 -13.23 -11.51
CA GLU A 32 4.14 -13.24 -10.98
C GLU A 32 4.43 -12.01 -10.11
N GLU A 33 4.08 -10.81 -10.60
CA GLU A 33 4.20 -9.56 -9.84
C GLU A 33 3.36 -9.62 -8.56
N LYS A 34 2.15 -10.20 -8.66
CA LYS A 34 1.28 -10.39 -7.50
C LYS A 34 1.92 -11.29 -6.46
N GLN A 35 2.52 -12.40 -6.89
CA GLN A 35 3.19 -13.34 -6.00
C GLN A 35 4.38 -12.67 -5.30
N ALA A 36 5.24 -11.97 -6.05
CA ALA A 36 6.38 -11.25 -5.49
C ALA A 36 5.95 -10.21 -4.44
N ARG A 37 4.87 -9.47 -4.71
CA ARG A 37 4.28 -8.51 -3.76
C ARG A 37 3.80 -9.20 -2.48
N MET A 38 3.10 -10.32 -2.61
CA MET A 38 2.58 -11.07 -1.46
C MET A 38 3.70 -11.68 -0.61
N GLU A 39 4.77 -12.17 -1.23
CA GLU A 39 5.95 -12.68 -0.53
C GLU A 39 6.66 -11.58 0.27
N ALA A 40 6.88 -10.41 -0.34
CA ALA A 40 7.45 -9.26 0.34
C ALA A 40 6.58 -8.82 1.53
N TYR A 41 5.26 -8.73 1.34
CA TYR A 41 4.32 -8.41 2.40
C TYR A 41 4.41 -9.41 3.56
N ASN A 42 4.35 -10.71 3.27
CA ASN A 42 4.41 -11.76 4.26
C ASN A 42 5.74 -11.75 5.04
N MET A 43 6.86 -11.48 4.36
CA MET A 43 8.17 -11.36 4.99
C MET A 43 8.20 -10.22 6.00
N VAL A 44 7.70 -9.04 5.62
CA VAL A 44 7.66 -7.85 6.49
C VAL A 44 6.75 -8.09 7.69
N MET A 45 5.58 -8.71 7.50
CA MET A 45 4.66 -9.03 8.60
C MET A 45 5.27 -10.01 9.61
N LYS A 46 5.96 -11.06 9.12
CA LYS A 46 6.69 -11.99 9.99
C LYS A 46 7.76 -11.28 10.81
N TRP A 47 8.46 -10.31 10.22
CA TRP A 47 9.47 -9.54 10.95
C TRP A 47 8.86 -8.73 12.09
N PHE A 48 7.74 -8.04 11.86
CA PHE A 48 7.02 -7.32 12.91
C PHE A 48 6.51 -8.24 14.03
N GLU A 49 5.93 -9.38 13.68
CA GLU A 49 5.47 -10.37 14.67
C GLU A 49 6.61 -10.89 15.53
N ASN A 50 7.76 -11.20 14.91
CA ASN A 50 8.94 -11.68 15.63
C ASN A 50 9.53 -10.60 16.53
N GLY A 51 9.57 -9.34 16.07
CA GLY A 51 9.98 -8.20 16.88
C GLY A 51 9.09 -8.01 18.11
N LYS A 52 7.77 -8.08 17.93
CA LYS A 52 6.82 -8.00 19.05
C LYS A 52 7.04 -9.13 20.06
N LYS A 53 7.20 -10.37 19.59
CA LYS A 53 7.50 -11.53 20.45
C LYS A 53 8.79 -11.36 21.24
N TYR A 54 9.82 -10.75 20.65
CA TYR A 54 11.08 -10.46 21.32
C TYR A 54 10.90 -9.44 22.45
N GLU A 55 10.22 -8.33 22.17
CA GLU A 55 9.91 -7.29 23.18
C GLU A 55 9.07 -7.83 24.33
N ASP A 56 8.07 -8.65 24.03
CA ASP A 56 7.21 -9.28 25.04
C ASP A 56 8.02 -10.21 25.96
N ARG A 57 8.97 -10.98 25.41
CA ARG A 57 9.90 -11.82 26.20
C ARG A 57 10.84 -10.98 27.07
N LEU A 58 11.40 -9.90 26.53
CA LEU A 58 12.25 -8.99 27.29
C LEU A 58 11.50 -8.37 28.48
N ARG A 59 10.24 -7.99 28.27
CA ARG A 59 9.39 -7.45 29.34
C ARG A 59 9.08 -8.49 30.40
N ALA A 60 8.79 -9.73 30.01
CA ALA A 60 8.59 -10.84 30.94
C ALA A 60 9.84 -11.10 31.79
N ALA A 61 11.02 -11.19 31.17
CA ALA A 61 12.28 -11.39 31.88
C ALA A 61 12.61 -10.25 32.85
N LYS A 62 12.34 -8.99 32.48
CA LYS A 62 12.52 -7.83 33.38
C LYS A 62 11.49 -7.77 34.52
N GLY A 63 10.34 -8.42 34.38
CA GLY A 63 9.30 -8.48 35.41
C GLY A 63 9.53 -9.61 36.43
N GLU A 64 10.34 -10.61 36.09
CA GLU A 64 10.69 -11.73 36.98
C GLU A 64 11.88 -11.41 37.92
N GLU A 65 12.64 -10.35 37.65
CA GLU A 65 13.75 -9.88 38.51
C GLU A 65 13.32 -8.90 39.62
N ALA A 66 12.01 -8.66 39.82
CA ALA A 66 11.46 -7.71 40.81
C ALA A 66 10.77 -8.38 42.01
#